data_AF-A0A7M7T2S6-F1
#
_entry.id   AF-A0A7M7T2S6-F1
#
_cell.length_a   1.000
_cell.length_b   1.000
_cell.length_c   1.000
_cell.angle_alpha   90.00
_cell.angle_beta   90.00
_cell.angle_gamma   90.00
#
_symmetry.space_group_name_H-M   'P 1'
#
loop_
_entity.id
_entity.type
_entity.pdbx_description
1 polymer ?
#
loop_
_entity_poly.entity_id
_entity_poly.type
_entity_poly.pdbx_seq_one_letter_code
_entity_poly.pdbx_strand_id
1 'polypeptide(L)'
;MATSMDWDELVWAWEGFRDAVGIPNKPLFARYVDIANEGARANGYDDLGDSWRSAYSDDLENQVYELYNAILPLYKQLHAYVRRRLNGVYGSEHVPLTGNLPANVLGDMWGRFWTNIYPHVVPYPDLPNIDVSDEMVRQNYTVDRIARMADEFFSSMGLFPVNDAFWENSMLERPDDGRDVVCHASAWDFYNRVDFRIKMCTEVNMEYFLILHHELGHIQYDMNYKHQPVSFRDGANIAFQEAIGEVMSQSVATPKHLKEVGLFDGEDDPIEGEYN
;
A
#
# COMPACT_ATOMS: atom_id res chain seq x y z
N MET A 1 16.24 -0.65 -1.11
CA MET A 1 15.37 0.15 -0.21
C MET A 1 14.74 -0.69 0.88
N ALA A 2 14.07 -1.82 0.56
CA ALA A 2 13.37 -2.62 1.57
C ALA A 2 14.29 -3.38 2.54
N THR A 3 15.36 -4.00 2.04
CA THR A 3 16.14 -4.98 2.83
C THR A 3 17.58 -4.57 3.16
N SER A 4 18.18 -3.66 2.39
CA SER A 4 19.56 -3.22 2.64
C SER A 4 19.65 -2.34 3.89
N MET A 5 20.73 -2.54 4.66
CA MET A 5 21.15 -1.68 5.77
C MET A 5 22.44 -0.92 5.47
N ASP A 6 22.97 -1.05 4.26
CA ASP A 6 24.17 -0.32 3.87
C ASP A 6 23.81 1.13 3.55
N TRP A 7 24.39 2.06 4.29
CA TRP A 7 24.08 3.48 4.15
C TRP A 7 24.36 3.99 2.72
N ASP A 8 25.51 3.62 2.16
CA ASP A 8 25.95 4.10 0.86
C ASP A 8 25.11 3.47 -0.26
N GLU A 9 24.73 2.20 -0.13
CA GLU A 9 23.79 1.54 -1.06
C GLU A 9 22.41 2.20 -1.04
N LEU A 10 21.88 2.51 0.14
CA LEU A 10 20.58 3.19 0.30
C LEU A 10 20.63 4.61 -0.28
N VAL A 11 21.71 5.36 -0.05
CA VAL A 11 21.91 6.68 -0.66
C VAL A 11 21.97 6.56 -2.18
N TRP A 12 22.81 5.66 -2.70
CA TRP A 12 22.96 5.43 -4.14
C TRP A 12 21.63 5.12 -4.81
N ALA A 13 20.83 4.20 -4.24
CA ALA A 13 19.54 3.82 -4.82
C ALA A 13 18.53 4.97 -4.75
N TRP A 14 18.46 5.67 -3.61
CA TRP A 14 17.51 6.76 -3.38
C TRP A 14 17.78 7.99 -4.25
N GLU A 15 19.04 8.39 -4.35
CA GLU A 15 19.51 9.52 -5.17
C GLU A 15 19.47 9.15 -6.65
N GLY A 16 20.02 7.99 -7.02
CA GLY A 16 20.06 7.51 -8.39
C GLY A 16 18.67 7.41 -9.03
N PHE A 17 17.66 6.94 -8.29
CA PHE A 17 16.28 6.93 -8.77
C PHE A 17 15.75 8.35 -9.04
N ARG A 18 15.99 9.29 -8.13
CA ARG A 18 15.52 10.69 -8.26
C ARG A 18 16.22 11.43 -9.38
N ASP A 19 17.50 11.16 -9.60
CA ASP A 19 18.25 11.73 -10.72
C ASP A 19 17.78 11.15 -12.05
N ALA A 20 17.66 9.82 -12.14
CA ALA A 20 17.28 9.14 -13.37
C ALA A 20 15.84 9.40 -13.78
N VAL A 21 14.91 9.50 -12.82
CA VAL A 21 13.47 9.66 -13.09
C VAL A 21 13.01 11.09 -12.88
N GLY A 22 13.40 11.75 -11.79
CA GLY A 22 12.89 13.07 -11.42
C GLY A 22 13.37 14.19 -12.33
N ILE A 23 14.67 14.24 -12.66
CA ILE A 23 15.25 15.32 -13.48
C ILE A 23 14.61 15.37 -14.89
N PRO A 24 14.49 14.25 -15.64
CA PRO A 24 13.86 14.28 -16.96
C PRO A 24 12.36 14.56 -16.92
N ASN A 25 11.66 14.16 -15.84
CA ASN A 25 10.21 14.36 -15.71
C ASN A 25 9.81 15.78 -15.31
N LYS A 26 10.69 16.56 -14.66
CA LYS A 26 10.40 17.93 -14.21
C LYS A 26 9.78 18.83 -15.29
N PRO A 27 10.35 18.99 -16.50
CA PRO A 27 9.74 19.83 -17.53
C PRO A 27 8.41 19.27 -18.07
N LEU A 28 8.26 17.94 -18.12
CA LEU A 28 7.03 17.28 -18.55
C LEU A 28 5.90 17.53 -17.54
N PHE A 29 6.21 17.43 -16.24
CA PHE A 29 5.25 17.68 -15.16
C PHE A 29 4.80 19.15 -15.13
N ALA A 30 5.72 20.10 -15.33
CA ALA A 30 5.36 21.51 -15.46
C ALA A 30 4.38 21.75 -16.61
N ARG A 31 4.64 21.15 -17.79
CA ARG A 31 3.74 21.23 -18.93
C ARG A 31 2.39 20.54 -18.68
N TYR A 32 2.40 19.41 -17.98
CA TYR A 32 1.19 18.72 -17.55
C TYR A 32 0.31 19.62 -16.67
N VAL A 33 0.89 20.31 -15.67
CA VAL A 33 0.15 21.22 -14.79
C VAL A 33 -0.50 22.35 -15.59
N ASP A 34 0.21 22.95 -16.55
CA ASP A 34 -0.37 24.01 -17.40
C ASP A 34 -1.60 23.51 -18.17
N ILE A 35 -1.47 22.37 -18.85
CA ILE A 35 -2.52 21.78 -19.69
C ILE A 35 -3.71 21.33 -18.83
N ALA A 36 -3.44 20.64 -17.71
CA ALA A 36 -4.49 20.14 -16.84
C ALA A 36 -5.30 21.27 -16.20
N ASN A 37 -4.63 22.36 -15.81
CA ASN A 37 -5.30 23.56 -15.30
C ASN A 37 -6.09 24.30 -16.39
N GLU A 38 -5.64 24.31 -17.65
CA GLU A 38 -6.42 24.81 -18.77
C GLU A 38 -7.74 24.03 -18.93
N GLY A 39 -7.66 22.69 -18.87
CA GLY A 39 -8.82 21.81 -18.89
C GLY A 39 -9.78 22.06 -17.73
N ALA A 40 -9.26 22.19 -16.51
CA ALA A 40 -10.07 22.45 -15.32
C ALA A 40 -10.83 23.79 -15.42
N ARG A 41 -10.15 24.86 -15.82
CA ARG A 41 -10.77 26.19 -16.04
C ARG A 41 -11.82 26.19 -17.14
N ALA A 42 -11.59 25.43 -18.21
CA ALA A 42 -12.59 25.28 -19.27
C ALA A 42 -13.89 24.60 -18.79
N ASN A 43 -13.83 23.85 -17.69
CA ASN A 43 -14.97 23.21 -17.03
C ASN A 43 -15.52 24.01 -15.82
N GLY A 44 -15.02 25.22 -15.58
CA GLY A 44 -15.53 26.13 -14.55
C GLY A 44 -14.89 26.00 -13.16
N TYR A 45 -13.80 25.24 -13.03
CA TYR A 45 -13.00 25.16 -11.80
C TYR A 45 -11.88 26.20 -11.77
N ASP A 46 -11.35 26.53 -10.60
CA ASP A 46 -10.23 27.46 -10.47
C ASP A 46 -8.91 26.85 -11.00
N ASP A 47 -8.66 25.59 -10.64
CA ASP A 47 -7.52 24.77 -11.07
C ASP A 47 -7.83 23.27 -11.00
N LEU A 48 -6.87 22.42 -11.37
CA LEU A 48 -7.04 20.96 -11.32
C LEU A 48 -7.29 20.45 -9.89
N GLY A 49 -6.67 21.07 -8.89
CA GLY A 49 -6.85 20.68 -7.50
C GLY A 49 -8.26 20.98 -7.01
N ASP A 50 -8.84 22.12 -7.41
CA ASP A 50 -10.24 22.46 -7.16
C ASP A 50 -11.19 21.42 -7.77
N SER A 51 -10.94 21.04 -9.03
CA SER A 51 -11.68 19.96 -9.70
C SER A 51 -11.60 18.61 -8.97
N TRP A 52 -10.43 18.23 -8.45
CA TRP A 52 -10.29 17.00 -7.67
C TRP A 52 -11.02 17.06 -6.32
N ARG A 53 -10.96 18.20 -5.64
CA ARG A 53 -11.62 18.39 -4.34
C ARG A 53 -13.14 18.46 -4.45
N SER A 54 -13.68 18.82 -5.61
CA SER A 54 -15.14 18.90 -5.81
C SER A 54 -15.88 17.57 -5.66
N ALA A 55 -15.16 16.44 -5.62
CA ALA A 55 -15.72 15.13 -5.28
C ALA A 55 -16.08 14.98 -3.79
N TYR A 56 -15.70 15.94 -2.95
CA TYR A 56 -15.89 15.94 -1.49
C TYR A 56 -16.68 17.19 -1.05
N SER A 57 -16.86 17.36 0.27
CA SER A 57 -17.52 18.55 0.82
C SER A 57 -16.67 19.81 0.67
N ASP A 58 -17.32 20.97 0.65
CA ASP A 58 -16.71 22.30 0.53
C ASP A 58 -15.63 22.63 1.59
N ASP A 59 -15.62 21.92 2.73
CA ASP A 59 -14.71 22.16 3.86
C ASP A 59 -13.58 21.10 3.98
N LEU A 60 -13.27 20.40 2.89
CA LEU A 60 -12.30 19.29 2.89
C LEU A 60 -10.93 19.66 3.49
N GLU A 61 -10.40 20.85 3.16
CA GLU A 61 -9.08 21.27 3.60
C GLU A 61 -8.99 21.39 5.13
N ASN A 62 -9.98 22.01 5.78
CA ASN A 62 -10.01 22.14 7.24
C ASN A 62 -10.15 20.76 7.91
N GLN A 63 -11.03 19.90 7.39
CA GLN A 63 -11.20 18.54 7.92
C GLN A 63 -9.91 17.72 7.86
N VAL A 64 -9.15 17.83 6.76
CA VAL A 64 -7.83 17.17 6.64
C VAL A 64 -6.84 17.72 7.67
N TYR A 65 -6.78 19.03 7.89
CA TYR A 65 -5.91 19.62 8.92
C TYR A 65 -6.32 19.24 10.35
N GLU A 66 -7.61 19.15 10.64
CA GLU A 66 -8.10 18.69 11.94
C GLU A 66 -7.69 17.24 12.21
N LEU A 67 -7.88 16.35 11.24
CA LEU A 67 -7.46 14.94 11.34
C LEU A 67 -5.93 14.82 11.47
N TYR A 68 -5.16 15.56 10.67
CA TYR A 68 -3.70 15.58 10.77
C TYR A 68 -3.24 16.02 12.18
N ASN A 69 -3.83 17.07 12.72
CA ASN A 69 -3.49 17.56 14.05
C ASN A 69 -3.89 16.60 15.17
N ALA A 70 -4.97 15.83 15.00
CA ALA A 70 -5.36 14.78 15.93
C ALA A 70 -4.35 13.60 15.95
N ILE A 71 -3.78 13.24 14.80
CA ILE A 71 -2.80 12.15 14.65
C ILE A 71 -1.38 12.60 15.03
N LEU A 72 -1.06 13.88 14.87
CA LEU A 72 0.28 14.44 15.03
C LEU A 72 0.97 14.09 16.37
N PRO A 73 0.30 14.08 17.55
CA PRO A 73 0.93 13.67 18.80
C PRO A 73 1.43 12.22 18.77
N LEU A 74 0.63 11.30 18.23
CA LEU A 74 1.02 9.89 18.09
C LEU A 74 2.18 9.74 17.10
N TYR A 75 2.08 10.38 15.93
CA TYR A 75 3.15 10.38 14.93
C TYR A 75 4.48 10.89 15.49
N LYS A 76 4.46 11.96 16.31
CA LYS A 76 5.68 12.48 16.96
C LYS A 76 6.33 11.48 17.90
N GLN A 77 5.54 10.72 18.67
CA GLN A 77 6.08 9.67 19.54
C GLN A 77 6.67 8.52 18.72
N LEU A 78 5.94 8.05 17.69
CA LEU A 78 6.43 7.01 16.77
C LEU A 78 7.72 7.44 16.07
N HIS A 79 7.74 8.64 15.49
CA HIS A 79 8.91 9.22 14.85
C HIS A 79 10.12 9.31 15.80
N ALA A 80 9.91 9.77 17.04
CA ALA A 80 10.99 9.87 18.02
C ALA A 80 11.54 8.49 18.42
N TYR A 81 10.66 7.51 18.59
CA TYR A 81 11.02 6.11 18.87
C TYR A 81 11.82 5.51 17.71
N VAL A 82 11.30 5.60 16.49
CA VAL A 82 11.97 5.10 15.28
C VAL A 82 13.33 5.77 15.09
N ARG A 83 13.43 7.10 15.28
CA ARG A 83 14.71 7.82 15.22
C ARG A 83 15.73 7.30 16.23
N ARG A 84 15.32 6.99 17.46
CA ARG A 84 16.20 6.37 18.46
C ARG A 84 16.69 5.00 18.01
N ARG A 85 15.81 4.17 17.45
CA ARG A 85 16.15 2.82 16.98
C ARG A 85 17.10 2.87 15.79
N LEU A 86 16.80 3.69 14.78
CA LEU A 86 17.66 3.87 13.60
C LEU A 86 19.00 4.53 13.92
N ASN A 87 19.07 5.42 14.92
CA ASN A 87 20.34 5.91 15.46
C ASN A 87 21.22 4.77 16.00
N GLY A 88 20.62 3.74 16.61
CA GLY A 88 21.35 2.55 17.05
C GLY A 88 21.91 1.71 15.90
N VAL A 89 21.27 1.74 14.73
CA VAL A 89 21.70 1.01 13.52
C VAL A 89 22.76 1.78 12.74
N TYR A 90 22.47 3.04 12.42
CA TYR A 90 23.30 3.86 11.52
C TYR A 90 24.26 4.82 12.25
N GLY A 91 24.16 4.94 13.57
CA GLY A 91 24.96 5.86 14.36
C GLY A 91 24.49 7.31 14.30
N SER A 92 25.04 8.14 15.20
CA SER A 92 24.68 9.56 15.34
C SER A 92 25.20 10.46 14.22
N GLU A 93 26.15 9.99 13.41
CA GLU A 93 26.62 10.70 12.23
C GLU A 93 25.53 10.76 11.15
N HIS A 94 24.85 9.63 10.92
CA HIS A 94 23.84 9.49 9.88
C HIS A 94 22.42 9.80 10.37
N VAL A 95 22.07 9.36 11.58
CA VAL A 95 20.74 9.58 12.18
C VAL A 95 20.89 10.22 13.56
N PRO A 96 21.02 11.55 13.65
CA PRO A 96 21.10 12.22 14.94
C PRO A 96 19.84 12.04 15.79
N LEU A 97 19.98 12.11 17.12
CA LEU A 97 18.86 11.95 18.07
C LEU A 97 17.89 13.14 18.10
N THR A 98 18.24 14.22 17.41
CA THR A 98 17.45 15.43 17.21
C THR A 98 17.33 15.71 15.71
N GLY A 99 16.28 16.41 15.29
CA GLY A 99 16.03 16.69 13.87
C GLY A 99 15.22 15.60 13.15
N ASN A 100 15.30 15.60 11.82
CA ASN A 100 14.48 14.76 10.94
C ASN A 100 15.16 13.41 10.69
N LEU A 101 14.36 12.42 10.27
CA LEU A 101 14.87 11.16 9.73
C LEU A 101 15.39 11.37 8.29
N PRO A 102 16.54 10.78 7.91
CA PRO A 102 16.92 10.68 6.51
C PRO A 102 15.89 9.87 5.72
N ALA A 103 15.50 10.35 4.52
CA ALA A 103 14.41 9.76 3.75
C ALA A 103 14.77 8.41 3.09
N ASN A 104 16.04 8.05 3.05
CA ASN A 104 16.57 6.83 2.43
C ASN A 104 16.56 5.61 3.37
N VAL A 105 16.29 5.78 4.67
CA VAL A 105 16.38 4.70 5.68
C VAL A 105 15.02 4.25 6.22
N LEU A 106 13.93 4.54 5.52
CA LEU A 106 12.57 4.29 5.99
C LEU A 106 11.95 3.00 5.45
N GLY A 107 12.74 2.17 4.76
CA GLY A 107 12.31 0.85 4.26
C GLY A 107 11.58 0.87 2.91
N ASP A 108 11.38 2.05 2.32
CA ASP A 108 10.83 2.21 0.97
C ASP A 108 11.48 3.40 0.24
N MET A 109 11.22 3.53 -1.07
CA MET A 109 11.84 4.57 -1.91
C MET A 109 11.39 6.00 -1.55
N TRP A 110 10.25 6.16 -0.90
CA TRP A 110 9.58 7.43 -0.65
C TRP A 110 9.37 7.77 0.83
N GLY A 111 9.58 6.81 1.74
CA GLY A 111 9.18 6.94 3.15
C GLY A 111 7.68 6.82 3.37
N ARG A 112 6.95 6.18 2.44
CA ARG A 112 5.49 6.00 2.48
C ARG A 112 5.05 5.08 3.61
N PHE A 113 5.76 3.96 3.80
CA PHE A 113 5.43 2.95 4.81
C PHE A 113 6.71 2.48 5.48
N TRP A 114 6.71 2.40 6.82
CA TRP A 114 7.89 2.01 7.60
C TRP A 114 7.86 0.53 8.01
N THR A 115 7.04 -0.29 7.35
CA THR A 115 6.88 -1.71 7.67
C THR A 115 8.20 -2.48 7.50
N ASN A 116 8.95 -2.19 6.44
CA ASN A 116 10.20 -2.90 6.13
C ASN A 116 11.34 -2.63 7.13
N ILE A 117 11.22 -1.59 7.98
CA ILE A 117 12.19 -1.36 9.08
C ILE A 117 11.77 -2.03 10.39
N TYR A 118 10.66 -2.77 10.42
CA TYR A 118 10.15 -3.47 11.60
C TYR A 118 11.23 -4.31 12.33
N PRO A 119 12.07 -5.11 11.64
CA PRO A 119 13.15 -5.87 12.31
C PRO A 119 14.11 -5.02 13.14
N HIS A 120 14.24 -3.72 12.84
CA HIS A 120 15.13 -2.79 13.52
C HIS A 120 14.42 -2.00 14.62
N VAL A 121 13.11 -1.84 14.51
CA VAL A 121 12.29 -1.04 15.43
C VAL A 121 11.37 -1.90 16.30
N VAL A 122 11.47 -3.23 16.24
CA VAL A 122 10.68 -4.13 17.10
C VAL A 122 10.95 -3.83 18.59
N PRO A 123 9.90 -3.58 19.40
CA PRO A 123 10.06 -3.30 20.82
C PRO A 123 10.56 -4.50 21.63
N TYR A 124 10.08 -5.70 21.30
CA TYR A 124 10.33 -6.95 22.01
C TYR A 124 10.86 -8.00 21.02
N PRO A 125 12.18 -8.02 20.75
CA PRO A 125 12.76 -8.87 19.71
C PRO A 125 12.71 -10.38 20.02
N ASP A 126 12.44 -10.74 21.28
CA ASP A 126 12.36 -12.14 21.73
C ASP A 126 10.99 -12.77 21.45
N LEU A 127 10.00 -11.98 21.03
CA LEU A 127 8.67 -12.46 20.65
C LEU A 127 8.62 -12.86 19.16
N PRO A 128 7.70 -13.78 18.77
CA PRO A 128 7.56 -14.19 17.37
C PRO A 128 7.32 -13.01 16.42
N ASN A 129 8.03 -13.01 15.29
CA ASN A 129 7.85 -12.00 14.25
C ASN A 129 6.52 -12.21 13.53
N ILE A 130 5.74 -11.14 13.36
CA ILE A 130 4.47 -11.17 12.62
C ILE A 130 4.68 -11.25 11.10
N ASP A 131 5.87 -10.94 10.60
CA ASP A 131 6.18 -11.08 9.18
C ASP A 131 6.23 -12.57 8.77
N VAL A 132 5.23 -12.99 8.00
CA VAL A 132 5.03 -14.38 7.56
C VAL A 132 5.73 -14.70 6.23
N SER A 133 6.54 -13.79 5.68
CA SER A 133 7.18 -13.98 4.37
C SER A 133 8.02 -15.25 4.29
N ASP A 134 8.86 -15.52 5.29
CA ASP A 134 9.69 -16.73 5.36
C ASP A 134 8.84 -17.99 5.47
N GLU A 135 7.73 -17.92 6.19
CA GLU A 135 6.80 -19.03 6.38
C GLU A 135 6.05 -19.36 5.08
N MET A 136 5.63 -18.34 4.32
CA MET A 136 5.04 -18.50 2.99
C MET A 136 6.02 -19.22 2.04
N VAL A 137 7.29 -18.82 2.04
CA VAL A 137 8.34 -19.48 1.25
C VAL A 137 8.55 -20.92 1.72
N ARG A 138 8.63 -21.16 3.04
CA ARG A 138 8.79 -22.51 3.62
C ARG A 138 7.65 -23.46 3.20
N GLN A 139 6.44 -22.93 3.09
CA GLN A 139 5.25 -23.66 2.65
C GLN A 139 5.08 -23.74 1.12
N ASN A 140 6.05 -23.25 0.34
CA ASN A 140 6.00 -23.19 -1.13
C ASN A 140 4.76 -22.45 -1.66
N TYR A 141 4.46 -21.28 -1.12
CA TYR A 141 3.40 -20.42 -1.65
C TYR A 141 3.72 -19.98 -3.09
N THR A 142 2.67 -19.81 -3.88
CA THR A 142 2.70 -19.22 -5.21
C THR A 142 1.81 -17.98 -5.23
N VAL A 143 1.98 -17.10 -6.21
CA VAL A 143 1.10 -15.93 -6.37
C VAL A 143 -0.36 -16.35 -6.59
N ASP A 144 -0.61 -17.41 -7.38
CA ASP A 144 -1.95 -17.98 -7.56
C ASP A 144 -2.57 -18.41 -6.22
N ARG A 145 -1.80 -19.05 -5.33
CA ARG A 145 -2.29 -19.43 -4.00
C ARG A 145 -2.66 -18.20 -3.17
N ILE A 146 -1.82 -17.15 -3.18
CA ILE A 146 -2.10 -15.91 -2.44
C ILE A 146 -3.39 -15.25 -2.96
N ALA A 147 -3.54 -15.15 -4.30
CA ALA A 147 -4.71 -14.55 -4.91
C ALA A 147 -6.00 -15.35 -4.61
N ARG A 148 -5.93 -16.68 -4.62
CA ARG A 148 -7.06 -17.55 -4.22
C ARG A 148 -7.42 -17.39 -2.76
N MET A 149 -6.44 -17.32 -1.86
CA MET A 149 -6.71 -17.07 -0.44
C MET A 149 -7.44 -15.75 -0.23
N ALA A 150 -7.08 -14.71 -0.98
CA ALA A 150 -7.77 -13.44 -0.93
C ALA A 150 -9.22 -13.55 -1.46
N ASP A 151 -9.45 -14.21 -2.60
CA ASP A 151 -10.81 -14.46 -3.11
C ASP A 151 -11.68 -15.29 -2.14
N GLU A 152 -11.09 -16.31 -1.50
CA GLU A 152 -11.72 -17.10 -0.46
C GLU A 152 -12.08 -16.27 0.78
N PHE A 153 -11.21 -15.35 1.21
CA PHE A 153 -11.48 -14.43 2.31
C PHE A 153 -12.74 -13.59 2.03
N PHE A 154 -12.83 -12.97 0.85
CA PHE A 154 -14.02 -12.20 0.44
C PHE A 154 -15.27 -13.09 0.36
N SER A 155 -15.14 -14.27 -0.24
CA SER A 155 -16.23 -15.25 -0.33
C SER A 155 -16.73 -15.73 1.03
N SER A 156 -15.85 -15.87 2.02
CA SER A 156 -16.20 -16.27 3.39
C SER A 156 -17.13 -15.28 4.10
N MET A 157 -17.08 -14.01 3.71
CA MET A 157 -17.97 -12.94 4.19
C MET A 157 -19.29 -12.85 3.40
N GLY A 158 -19.49 -13.72 2.41
CA GLY A 158 -20.68 -13.72 1.54
C GLY A 158 -20.60 -12.72 0.38
N LEU A 159 -19.40 -12.21 0.05
CA LEU A 159 -19.18 -11.40 -1.14
C LEU A 159 -19.01 -12.29 -2.38
N PHE A 160 -18.83 -11.68 -3.55
CA PHE A 160 -18.84 -12.41 -4.81
C PHE A 160 -17.48 -13.08 -5.07
N PRO A 161 -17.41 -14.37 -5.42
CA PRO A 161 -16.17 -14.92 -5.97
C PRO A 161 -15.86 -14.25 -7.31
N VAL A 162 -14.58 -13.96 -7.58
CA VAL A 162 -14.16 -13.48 -8.90
C VAL A 162 -14.40 -14.55 -9.97
N ASN A 163 -14.63 -14.13 -11.22
CA ASN A 163 -15.01 -15.05 -12.30
C ASN A 163 -13.81 -15.57 -13.11
N ASP A 164 -14.05 -16.50 -14.04
CA ASP A 164 -13.01 -17.06 -14.90
C ASP A 164 -12.24 -15.98 -15.69
N ALA A 165 -12.94 -14.92 -16.12
CA ALA A 165 -12.30 -13.82 -16.85
C ALA A 165 -11.23 -13.10 -16.02
N PHE A 166 -11.42 -12.96 -14.70
CA PHE A 166 -10.41 -12.42 -13.80
C PHE A 166 -9.14 -13.29 -13.80
N TRP A 167 -9.29 -14.62 -13.64
CA TRP A 167 -8.17 -15.55 -13.57
C TRP A 167 -7.43 -15.67 -14.91
N GLU A 168 -8.16 -15.67 -16.03
CA GLU A 168 -7.58 -15.81 -17.36
C GLU A 168 -6.84 -14.55 -17.82
N ASN A 169 -7.29 -13.37 -17.41
CA ASN A 169 -6.85 -12.11 -18.03
C ASN A 169 -6.06 -11.17 -17.10
N SER A 170 -6.03 -11.42 -15.78
CA SER A 170 -5.23 -10.63 -14.85
C SER A 170 -3.74 -10.90 -15.05
N MET A 171 -2.92 -9.85 -14.85
CA MET A 171 -1.48 -9.98 -14.77
C MET A 171 -1.11 -9.97 -13.28
N LEU A 172 -1.08 -11.15 -12.67
CA LEU A 172 -0.76 -11.30 -11.25
C LEU A 172 0.76 -11.43 -11.01
N GLU A 173 1.53 -11.83 -12.01
CA GLU A 173 2.98 -11.92 -11.97
C GLU A 173 3.61 -11.11 -13.10
N ARG A 174 4.86 -10.68 -12.91
CA ARG A 174 5.61 -10.04 -13.99
C ARG A 174 5.85 -11.07 -15.11
N PRO A 175 5.52 -10.77 -16.37
CA PRO A 175 5.85 -11.65 -17.49
C PRO A 175 7.36 -11.86 -17.62
N ASP A 176 7.77 -13.10 -17.90
CA ASP A 176 9.18 -13.52 -18.07
C ASP A 176 9.66 -13.44 -19.53
N ASP A 177 8.79 -12.99 -20.45
CA ASP A 177 9.04 -12.90 -21.89
C ASP A 177 9.74 -11.60 -22.33
N GLY A 178 10.27 -10.83 -21.38
CA GLY A 178 11.06 -9.62 -21.63
C GLY A 178 10.25 -8.38 -22.01
N ARG A 179 8.91 -8.41 -21.89
CA ARG A 179 8.07 -7.22 -22.07
C ARG A 179 8.24 -6.22 -20.93
N ASP A 180 8.17 -4.95 -21.29
CA ASP A 180 8.06 -3.85 -20.33
C ASP A 180 6.61 -3.71 -19.87
N VAL A 181 6.41 -3.66 -18.55
CA VAL A 181 5.09 -3.54 -17.92
C VAL A 181 5.13 -2.53 -16.79
N VAL A 182 3.98 -1.91 -16.50
CA VAL A 182 3.81 -1.06 -15.31
C VAL A 182 3.51 -1.96 -14.12
N CYS A 183 4.48 -2.15 -13.22
CA CYS A 183 4.36 -3.08 -12.10
C CYS A 183 3.52 -2.57 -10.93
N HIS A 184 3.30 -1.25 -10.80
CA HIS A 184 2.48 -0.70 -9.72
C HIS A 184 1.08 -1.33 -9.74
N ALA A 185 0.65 -1.84 -8.59
CA ALA A 185 -0.63 -2.51 -8.43
C ALA A 185 -1.79 -1.62 -8.89
N SER A 186 -2.76 -2.24 -9.56
CA SER A 186 -4.03 -1.60 -9.87
C SER A 186 -5.10 -2.62 -10.24
N ALA A 187 -6.33 -2.34 -9.80
CA ALA A 187 -7.56 -2.99 -10.21
C ALA A 187 -8.25 -2.24 -11.37
N TRP A 188 -8.97 -2.98 -12.22
CA TRP A 188 -9.53 -2.47 -13.47
C TRP A 188 -10.94 -3.03 -13.73
N ASP A 189 -11.94 -2.14 -13.80
CA ASP A 189 -13.25 -2.40 -14.43
C ASP A 189 -13.19 -2.07 -15.93
N PHE A 190 -13.50 -3.04 -16.80
CA PHE A 190 -13.57 -2.84 -18.25
C PHE A 190 -14.96 -2.36 -18.72
N TYR A 191 -15.83 -1.99 -17.78
CA TYR A 191 -17.16 -1.41 -17.95
C TYR A 191 -18.19 -2.29 -18.67
N ASN A 192 -17.83 -3.52 -19.05
CA ASN A 192 -18.71 -4.50 -19.69
C ASN A 192 -19.49 -5.40 -18.70
N ARG A 193 -19.30 -5.18 -17.38
CA ARG A 193 -19.94 -5.91 -16.25
C ARG A 193 -19.48 -7.36 -16.06
N VAL A 194 -18.46 -7.78 -16.79
CA VAL A 194 -17.97 -9.17 -16.78
C VAL A 194 -16.47 -9.20 -16.52
N ASP A 195 -15.71 -8.30 -17.13
CA ASP A 195 -14.26 -8.32 -17.15
C ASP A 195 -13.71 -7.32 -16.13
N PHE A 196 -13.14 -7.88 -15.07
CA PHE A 196 -12.48 -7.18 -13.97
C PHE A 196 -11.10 -7.80 -13.79
N ARG A 197 -10.05 -6.99 -13.65
CA ARG A 197 -8.66 -7.50 -13.65
C ARG A 197 -7.78 -6.80 -12.64
N ILE A 198 -6.77 -7.52 -12.16
CA ILE A 198 -5.63 -6.94 -11.45
C ILE A 198 -4.40 -6.94 -12.37
N LYS A 199 -3.60 -5.87 -12.29
CA LYS A 199 -2.29 -5.78 -12.92
C LYS A 199 -1.24 -5.42 -11.86
N MET A 200 -0.45 -6.40 -11.45
CA MET A 200 0.57 -6.26 -10.42
C MET A 200 1.73 -7.23 -10.66
N CYS A 201 2.96 -6.81 -10.33
CA CYS A 201 4.13 -7.69 -10.33
C CYS A 201 4.30 -8.33 -8.94
N THR A 202 3.41 -9.24 -8.59
CA THR A 202 3.35 -9.83 -7.23
C THR A 202 4.57 -10.69 -6.94
N GLU A 203 5.07 -10.60 -5.71
CA GLU A 203 6.10 -11.50 -5.16
C GLU A 203 5.54 -12.27 -3.95
N VAL A 204 6.17 -13.39 -3.57
CA VAL A 204 5.72 -14.20 -2.43
C VAL A 204 6.31 -13.62 -1.13
N ASN A 205 5.58 -12.69 -0.52
CA ASN A 205 5.88 -12.11 0.79
C ASN A 205 4.61 -11.54 1.45
N MET A 206 4.71 -11.12 2.72
CA MET A 206 3.58 -10.56 3.47
C MET A 206 3.06 -9.25 2.86
N GLU A 207 3.94 -8.39 2.32
CA GLU A 207 3.53 -7.13 1.68
C GLU A 207 2.54 -7.39 0.53
N TYR A 208 2.88 -8.28 -0.40
CA TYR A 208 2.03 -8.63 -1.52
C TYR A 208 0.83 -9.50 -1.14
N PHE A 209 0.91 -10.27 -0.04
CA PHE A 209 -0.28 -10.90 0.56
C PHE A 209 -1.32 -9.84 0.95
N LEU A 210 -0.90 -8.76 1.59
CA LEU A 210 -1.78 -7.65 1.97
C LEU A 210 -2.26 -6.84 0.76
N ILE A 211 -1.37 -6.53 -0.19
CA ILE A 211 -1.74 -5.78 -1.40
C ILE A 211 -2.76 -6.57 -2.24
N LEU A 212 -2.65 -7.89 -2.38
CA LEU A 212 -3.66 -8.67 -3.12
C LEU A 212 -5.06 -8.59 -2.48
N HIS A 213 -5.15 -8.56 -1.15
CA HIS A 213 -6.43 -8.33 -0.45
C HIS A 213 -6.95 -6.91 -0.69
N HIS A 214 -6.06 -5.91 -0.70
CA HIS A 214 -6.42 -4.53 -1.01
C HIS A 214 -6.99 -4.41 -2.43
N GLU A 215 -6.28 -4.91 -3.44
CA GLU A 215 -6.67 -4.83 -4.85
C GLU A 215 -7.94 -5.62 -5.15
N LEU A 216 -8.13 -6.78 -4.51
CA LEU A 216 -9.40 -7.50 -4.61
C LEU A 216 -10.55 -6.74 -3.92
N GLY A 217 -10.27 -5.89 -2.92
CA GLY A 217 -11.25 -4.96 -2.38
C GLY A 217 -11.82 -4.01 -3.43
N HIS A 218 -10.98 -3.48 -4.32
CA HIS A 218 -11.43 -2.69 -5.47
C HIS A 218 -12.28 -3.54 -6.43
N ILE A 219 -11.83 -4.73 -6.80
CA ILE A 219 -12.58 -5.64 -7.68
C ILE A 219 -13.95 -5.98 -7.08
N GLN A 220 -14.03 -6.21 -5.77
CA GLN A 220 -15.29 -6.43 -5.08
C GLN A 220 -16.19 -5.21 -5.14
N TYR A 221 -15.64 -4.01 -4.94
CA TYR A 221 -16.40 -2.78 -5.16
C TYR A 221 -16.97 -2.83 -6.59
N ASP A 222 -16.13 -2.96 -7.61
CA ASP A 222 -16.48 -2.95 -9.05
C ASP A 222 -17.60 -3.93 -9.39
N MET A 223 -17.49 -5.15 -8.89
CA MET A 223 -18.49 -6.20 -9.09
C MET A 223 -19.83 -5.88 -8.43
N ASN A 224 -19.84 -5.17 -7.28
CA ASN A 224 -21.06 -4.82 -6.55
C ASN A 224 -21.88 -3.73 -7.25
N TYR A 225 -21.24 -2.72 -7.84
CA TYR A 225 -21.94 -1.63 -8.52
C TYR A 225 -22.05 -1.78 -10.05
N LYS A 226 -21.56 -2.88 -10.64
CA LYS A 226 -21.60 -3.15 -12.10
C LYS A 226 -22.96 -3.02 -12.78
N HIS A 227 -24.06 -3.11 -12.03
CA HIS A 227 -25.42 -2.96 -12.56
C HIS A 227 -25.88 -1.50 -12.66
N GLN A 228 -25.18 -0.57 -12.01
CA GLN A 228 -25.45 0.86 -12.12
C GLN A 228 -25.14 1.39 -13.54
N PRO A 229 -25.76 2.52 -13.93
CA PRO A 229 -25.32 3.26 -15.12
C PRO A 229 -23.84 3.61 -15.01
N VAL A 230 -23.10 3.58 -16.13
CA VAL A 230 -21.64 3.76 -16.13
C VAL A 230 -21.18 5.04 -15.43
N SER A 231 -21.94 6.13 -15.51
CA SER A 231 -21.62 7.39 -14.81
C SER A 231 -21.74 7.33 -13.28
N PHE A 232 -22.37 6.29 -12.73
CA PHE A 232 -22.48 6.03 -11.28
C PHE A 232 -21.69 4.78 -10.88
N ARG A 233 -20.78 4.34 -11.74
CA ARG A 233 -19.89 3.21 -11.48
C ARG A 233 -18.58 3.71 -10.90
N ASP A 234 -18.67 4.20 -9.67
CA ASP A 234 -17.54 4.74 -8.92
C ASP A 234 -17.82 4.62 -7.40
N GLY A 235 -16.80 4.89 -6.58
CA GLY A 235 -16.91 5.10 -5.15
C GLY A 235 -17.96 6.16 -4.80
N ALA A 236 -18.52 6.08 -3.59
CA ALA A 236 -19.24 7.23 -3.03
C ALA A 236 -18.37 8.50 -3.04
N ASN A 237 -17.07 8.31 -2.83
CA ASN A 237 -15.97 9.17 -3.25
C ASN A 237 -14.71 8.29 -3.39
N ILE A 238 -13.59 8.86 -3.86
CA ILE A 238 -12.35 8.11 -4.10
C ILE A 238 -11.84 7.42 -2.81
N ALA A 239 -12.00 8.06 -1.64
CA ALA A 239 -11.54 7.49 -0.37
C ALA A 239 -12.33 6.22 0.03
N PHE A 240 -13.58 6.06 -0.39
CA PHE A 240 -14.34 4.83 -0.10
C PHE A 240 -13.77 3.62 -0.85
N GLN A 241 -13.29 3.77 -2.08
CA GLN A 241 -12.68 2.67 -2.81
C GLN A 241 -11.40 2.19 -2.12
N GLU A 242 -10.52 3.13 -1.78
CA GLU A 242 -9.27 2.82 -1.06
C GLU A 242 -9.53 2.22 0.33
N ALA A 243 -10.50 2.76 1.06
CA ALA A 243 -10.81 2.30 2.42
C ALA A 243 -11.31 0.85 2.46
N ILE A 244 -12.04 0.39 1.43
CA ILE A 244 -12.50 -1.01 1.37
C ILE A 244 -11.32 -1.96 1.23
N GLY A 245 -10.38 -1.67 0.33
CA GLY A 245 -9.15 -2.46 0.21
C GLY A 245 -8.35 -2.50 1.52
N GLU A 246 -8.18 -1.33 2.15
CA GLU A 246 -7.43 -1.20 3.41
C GLU A 246 -8.08 -1.96 4.57
N VAL A 247 -9.39 -1.88 4.76
CA VAL A 247 -10.09 -2.59 5.85
C VAL A 247 -9.90 -4.11 5.75
N MET A 248 -9.90 -4.64 4.53
CA MET A 248 -9.71 -6.07 4.28
C MET A 248 -8.28 -6.49 4.56
N SER A 249 -7.31 -5.73 4.05
CA SER A 249 -5.88 -5.89 4.34
C SER A 249 -5.60 -5.88 5.86
N GLN A 250 -6.16 -4.92 6.61
CA GLN A 250 -6.00 -4.85 8.06
C GLN A 250 -6.58 -6.06 8.79
N SER A 251 -7.70 -6.60 8.32
CA SER A 251 -8.33 -7.78 8.92
C SER A 251 -7.45 -9.03 8.78
N VAL A 252 -6.85 -9.21 7.59
CA VAL A 252 -5.99 -10.38 7.32
C VAL A 252 -4.58 -10.25 7.87
N ALA A 253 -4.13 -9.02 8.19
CA ALA A 253 -2.85 -8.78 8.85
C ALA A 253 -2.81 -9.20 10.33
N THR A 254 -3.96 -9.56 10.92
CA THR A 254 -4.03 -9.89 12.35
C THR A 254 -3.33 -11.24 12.67
N PRO A 255 -2.62 -11.37 13.80
CA PRO A 255 -2.01 -12.65 14.21
C PRO A 255 -3.03 -13.79 14.26
N LYS A 256 -4.24 -13.50 14.73
CA LYS A 256 -5.35 -14.45 14.77
C LYS A 256 -5.69 -14.98 13.38
N HIS A 257 -5.88 -14.11 12.40
CA HIS A 257 -6.18 -14.55 11.03
C HIS A 257 -5.02 -15.34 10.43
N LEU A 258 -3.79 -14.83 10.57
CA LEU A 258 -2.58 -15.49 10.07
C LEU A 258 -2.44 -16.91 10.67
N LYS A 259 -2.83 -17.12 11.92
CA LYS A 259 -2.88 -18.43 12.56
C LYS A 259 -3.98 -19.34 12.02
N GLU A 260 -5.18 -18.80 11.82
CA GLU A 260 -6.31 -19.54 11.23
C GLU A 260 -5.98 -20.06 9.82
N VAL A 261 -5.20 -19.30 9.04
CA VAL A 261 -4.73 -19.72 7.70
C VAL A 261 -3.40 -20.48 7.73
N GLY A 262 -2.85 -20.77 8.91
CA GLY A 262 -1.65 -21.58 9.10
C GLY A 262 -0.33 -20.90 8.73
N LEU A 263 -0.27 -19.57 8.71
CA LEU A 263 0.93 -18.76 8.43
C LEU A 263 1.63 -18.24 9.71
N PHE A 264 1.00 -18.36 10.88
CA PHE A 264 1.56 -17.89 12.15
C PHE A 264 1.26 -18.86 13.29
N ASP A 265 2.23 -19.09 14.18
CA ASP A 265 2.09 -20.01 15.32
C ASP A 265 2.34 -19.31 16.68
N GLY A 266 2.42 -17.97 16.69
CA GLY A 266 2.52 -17.20 17.94
C GLY A 266 1.19 -17.09 18.69
N GLU A 267 1.25 -16.54 19.90
CA GLU A 267 0.06 -16.21 20.69
C GLU A 267 -0.71 -15.02 20.06
N ASP A 268 -2.03 -15.00 20.25
CA ASP A 268 -2.92 -14.02 19.61
C ASP A 268 -2.70 -12.59 20.13
N ASP A 269 -2.19 -12.46 21.36
CA ASP A 269 -1.76 -11.20 21.99
C ASP A 269 -0.57 -11.44 22.94
N PRO A 270 0.67 -11.14 22.52
CA PRO A 270 1.83 -11.33 23.37
C PRO A 270 1.97 -10.29 24.50
N ILE A 271 1.14 -9.23 24.52
CA ILE A 271 1.17 -8.17 25.55
C ILE A 271 0.23 -8.50 26.72
N GLU A 272 -0.92 -9.14 26.48
CA GLU A 272 -1.80 -9.59 27.57
C GLU A 272 -1.21 -10.75 28.40
N GLY A 273 -0.29 -11.54 27.82
CA GLY A 273 0.38 -12.66 28.50
C GLY A 273 1.36 -12.25 29.61
N GLU A 274 1.87 -11.02 29.61
CA GLU A 274 2.81 -10.53 30.64
C GLU A 274 2.13 -9.96 31.90
N TYR A 275 0.79 -9.82 31.89
CA TYR A 275 0.03 -9.26 33.01
C TYR A 275 -0.77 -10.31 33.83
N ASN A 276 -0.59 -11.61 33.56
CA ASN A 276 -1.22 -12.71 34.32
C ASN A 276 -0.19 -13.63 34.99
#